data_AF-A0A7C1BF33-F1
#
_entry.id   AF-A0A7C1BF33-F1
#
_cell.length_a   1.000
_cell.length_b   1.000
_cell.length_c   1.000
_cell.angle_alpha   90.00
_cell.angle_beta   90.00
_cell.angle_gamma   90.00
#
_symmetry.space_group_name_H-M   'P 1'
#
loop_
_entity.id
_entity.type
_entity.pdbx_description
1 polymer ?
#
loop_
_entity_poly.entity_id
_entity_poly.type
_entity_poly.pdbx_seq_one_letter_code
_entity_poly.pdbx_strand_id
1 'polypeptide(L)'
;MKRKRMIYLDDLLNELKKHFTYNSKEIILVILPHYILGFGEDLMGLTPERNLSIVSTYGMKKQHLPEACVGISLHEIGHNLGLEHCGNQGCLMKAPCKPKNFYNGVYRLCEEHRKQLISSDVPQKR
;
A
#
# COMPACT_ATOMS: atom_id res chain seq x y z
N MET A 1 -18.52 -24.73 2.27
CA MET A 1 -17.31 -23.97 1.85
C MET A 1 -17.65 -22.49 1.80
N LYS A 2 -16.99 -21.63 2.57
CA LYS A 2 -17.14 -20.17 2.40
C LYS A 2 -16.61 -19.83 1.00
N ARG A 3 -17.45 -19.24 0.14
CA ARG A 3 -17.04 -18.71 -1.18
C ARG A 3 -15.78 -17.86 -0.96
N LYS A 4 -14.66 -18.23 -1.57
CA LYS A 4 -13.48 -17.36 -1.59
C LYS A 4 -13.91 -16.08 -2.31
N ARG A 5 -13.80 -14.95 -1.61
CA ARG A 5 -14.06 -13.63 -2.21
C ARG A 5 -12.85 -13.29 -3.07
N MET A 6 -12.91 -13.65 -4.34
CA MET A 6 -11.83 -13.47 -5.31
C MET A 6 -12.21 -12.41 -6.33
N ILE A 7 -11.25 -11.58 -6.73
CA ILE A 7 -11.41 -10.54 -7.74
C ILE A 7 -10.13 -10.50 -8.58
N TYR A 8 -10.25 -10.30 -9.91
CA TYR A 8 -9.09 -10.04 -10.77
C TYR A 8 -8.67 -8.58 -10.68
N LEU A 9 -7.37 -8.32 -10.63
CA LEU A 9 -6.82 -6.96 -10.55
C LEU A 9 -7.34 -6.07 -11.68
N ASP A 10 -7.33 -6.57 -12.92
CA ASP A 10 -7.79 -5.80 -14.09
C ASP A 10 -9.27 -5.43 -13.99
N ASP A 11 -10.12 -6.35 -13.54
CA ASP A 11 -11.55 -6.08 -13.32
C ASP A 11 -11.75 -5.01 -12.23
N LEU A 12 -10.99 -5.10 -11.14
CA LEU A 12 -11.03 -4.11 -10.06
C LEU A 12 -10.59 -2.74 -10.56
N LEU A 13 -9.49 -2.65 -11.30
CA LEU A 13 -8.99 -1.39 -11.87
C LEU A 13 -9.99 -0.78 -12.85
N ASN A 14 -10.59 -1.60 -13.72
CA ASN A 14 -11.61 -1.14 -14.66
C ASN A 14 -12.86 -0.62 -13.94
N GLU A 15 -13.25 -1.24 -12.84
CA GLU A 15 -14.38 -0.75 -12.04
C GLU A 15 -14.03 0.55 -11.32
N LEU A 16 -12.87 0.63 -10.66
CA LEU A 16 -12.44 1.84 -9.95
C LEU A 16 -12.36 3.06 -10.89
N LYS A 17 -11.90 2.88 -12.14
CA LYS A 17 -11.85 3.94 -13.16
C LYS A 17 -13.23 4.54 -13.51
N LYS A 18 -14.32 3.81 -13.26
CA LYS A 18 -15.69 4.34 -13.47
C LYS A 18 -16.15 5.24 -12.33
N HIS A 19 -15.63 5.03 -11.12
CA HIS A 19 -16.06 5.74 -9.91
C HIS A 19 -15.12 6.87 -9.51
N PHE A 20 -13.84 6.78 -9.88
CA PHE A 20 -12.83 7.75 -9.51
C PHE A 20 -12.27 8.45 -10.74
N THR A 21 -12.33 9.77 -10.74
CA THR A 21 -11.58 10.59 -11.68
C THR A 21 -10.19 10.82 -11.11
N TYR A 22 -9.15 10.59 -11.92
CA TYR A 22 -7.78 10.81 -11.49
C TYR A 22 -7.59 12.27 -11.05
N ASN A 23 -7.13 12.44 -9.81
CA ASN A 23 -6.79 13.73 -9.24
C ASN A 23 -5.34 13.69 -8.74
N SER A 24 -4.49 14.54 -9.32
CA SER A 24 -3.08 14.64 -8.93
C SER A 24 -2.85 15.02 -7.45
N LYS A 25 -3.86 15.57 -6.78
CA LYS A 25 -3.78 16.07 -5.39
C LYS A 25 -4.27 15.08 -4.33
N GLU A 26 -4.84 13.96 -4.74
CA GLU A 26 -5.46 12.99 -3.84
C GLU A 26 -4.83 11.62 -4.05
N ILE A 27 -4.63 10.88 -2.97
CA ILE A 27 -4.24 9.47 -3.01
C ILE A 27 -5.49 8.65 -2.70
N ILE A 28 -5.83 7.74 -3.60
CA ILE A 28 -6.92 6.78 -3.42
C ILE A 28 -6.34 5.51 -2.82
N LEU A 29 -6.86 5.12 -1.67
CA LEU A 29 -6.50 3.87 -1.00
C LEU A 29 -7.74 2.97 -0.95
N VAL A 30 -7.68 1.85 -1.65
CA VAL A 30 -8.78 0.87 -1.69
C VAL A 30 -8.44 -0.30 -0.78
N ILE A 31 -9.24 -0.51 0.26
CA ILE A 31 -9.04 -1.59 1.23
C ILE A 31 -10.19 -2.59 1.10
N LEU A 32 -9.88 -3.86 0.82
CA LEU A 32 -10.91 -4.89 0.60
C LEU A 32 -10.53 -6.26 1.18
N PRO A 33 -11.51 -7.06 1.64
CA PRO A 33 -11.27 -8.40 2.19
C PRO A 33 -11.30 -9.50 1.11
N HIS A 34 -10.72 -9.23 -0.07
CA HIS A 34 -10.76 -10.13 -1.22
C HIS A 34 -9.36 -10.61 -1.57
N TYR A 35 -9.24 -11.86 -1.99
CA TYR A 35 -8.03 -12.34 -2.65
C TYR A 35 -7.97 -11.75 -4.06
N ILE A 36 -6.91 -11.01 -4.36
CA ILE A 36 -6.78 -10.29 -5.64
C ILE A 36 -5.84 -11.08 -6.53
N LEU A 37 -6.40 -11.67 -7.59
CA LEU A 37 -5.61 -12.33 -8.63
C LEU A 37 -4.88 -11.27 -9.45
N GLY A 38 -3.55 -11.37 -9.56
CA GLY A 38 -2.70 -10.38 -10.22
C GLY A 38 -1.83 -9.56 -9.28
N PHE A 39 -2.03 -9.65 -7.96
CA PHE A 39 -1.13 -9.05 -6.96
C PHE A 39 0.26 -9.70 -6.94
N GLY A 40 0.41 -10.94 -7.42
CA GLY A 40 1.58 -11.77 -7.14
C GLY A 40 1.39 -12.58 -5.85
N GLU A 41 2.09 -13.70 -5.73
CA GLU A 41 1.97 -14.57 -4.56
C GLU A 41 2.48 -13.82 -3.31
N ASP A 42 1.71 -13.88 -2.22
CA ASP A 42 1.98 -13.24 -0.92
C ASP A 42 1.93 -11.70 -0.83
N LEU A 43 1.59 -10.98 -1.89
CA LEU A 43 1.38 -9.53 -1.78
C LEU A 43 0.04 -9.21 -1.13
N MET A 44 0.04 -8.20 -0.25
CA MET A 44 -1.12 -7.72 0.49
C MET A 44 -1.40 -6.24 0.21
N GLY A 45 -0.50 -5.58 -0.52
CA GLY A 45 -0.60 -4.22 -1.00
C GLY A 45 -0.02 -4.15 -2.41
N LEU A 46 -0.54 -3.23 -3.22
CA LEU A 46 0.00 -2.90 -4.54
C LEU A 46 -0.35 -1.45 -4.87
N THR A 47 0.60 -0.76 -5.49
CA THR A 47 0.41 0.56 -6.08
C THR A 47 0.52 0.44 -7.60
N PRO A 48 -0.58 0.06 -8.31
CA PRO A 48 -0.53 -0.26 -9.73
C PRO A 48 -0.45 0.98 -10.63
N GLU A 49 -0.97 2.11 -10.16
CA GLU A 49 -1.01 3.37 -10.88
C GLU A 49 -0.63 4.51 -9.92
N ARG A 50 -0.18 5.64 -10.45
CA ARG A 50 0.07 6.83 -9.64
C ARG A 50 -1.23 7.23 -8.94
N ASN A 51 -1.11 7.62 -7.67
CA ASN A 51 -2.20 8.03 -6.79
C ASN A 51 -3.27 6.96 -6.49
N LEU A 52 -3.01 5.68 -6.80
CA LEU A 52 -3.90 4.58 -6.48
C LEU A 52 -3.13 3.45 -5.81
N SER A 53 -3.51 3.12 -4.59
CA SER A 53 -3.05 1.93 -3.88
C SER A 53 -4.20 1.03 -3.51
N ILE A 54 -3.95 -0.27 -3.51
CA ILE A 54 -4.90 -1.30 -3.17
C ILE A 54 -4.29 -2.14 -2.06
N VAL A 55 -5.07 -2.41 -1.00
CA VAL A 55 -4.67 -3.26 0.12
C VAL A 55 -5.70 -4.38 0.28
N SER A 56 -5.22 -5.61 0.17
CA SER A 56 -6.01 -6.80 0.47
C SER A 56 -5.82 -7.20 1.93
N THR A 57 -6.91 -7.25 2.69
CA THR A 57 -6.92 -7.79 4.05
C THR A 57 -7.13 -9.30 4.09
N TYR A 58 -7.26 -9.95 2.92
CA TYR A 58 -7.49 -11.37 2.83
C TYR A 58 -6.30 -12.17 3.35
N GLY A 59 -6.53 -13.08 4.31
CA GLY A 59 -5.46 -13.90 4.88
C GLY A 59 -4.66 -13.22 6.00
N MET A 60 -4.91 -11.95 6.31
CA MET A 60 -4.35 -11.31 7.51
C MET A 60 -4.89 -11.98 8.79
N LYS A 61 -4.03 -12.13 9.81
CA LYS A 61 -4.45 -12.67 11.10
C LYS A 61 -5.38 -11.66 11.80
N LYS A 62 -6.59 -12.10 12.18
CA LYS A 62 -7.62 -11.23 12.78
C LYS A 62 -7.10 -10.39 13.96
N GLN A 63 -6.26 -10.96 14.82
CA GLN A 63 -5.70 -10.30 15.99
C GLN A 63 -4.66 -9.20 15.68
N HIS A 64 -4.15 -9.15 14.45
CA HIS A 64 -3.19 -8.14 13.98
C HIS A 64 -3.71 -7.38 12.75
N LEU A 65 -5.00 -7.55 12.44
CA LEU A 65 -5.61 -6.98 11.25
C LEU A 65 -5.50 -5.45 11.25
N PRO A 66 -5.80 -4.72 12.35
CA PRO A 66 -5.65 -3.26 12.37
C PRO A 66 -4.23 -2.82 12.05
N GLU A 67 -3.23 -3.40 12.72
CA GLU A 67 -1.85 -2.97 12.61
C GLU A 67 -1.24 -3.32 11.25
N ALA A 68 -1.52 -4.53 10.76
CA ALA A 68 -1.10 -4.95 9.43
C ALA A 68 -1.75 -4.12 8.32
N CYS A 69 -3.06 -3.86 8.44
CA CYS A 69 -3.78 -3.05 7.46
C CYS A 69 -3.22 -1.63 7.39
N VAL A 70 -3.01 -0.98 8.55
CA VAL A 70 -2.42 0.36 8.62
C VAL A 70 -0.99 0.37 8.07
N GLY A 71 -0.15 -0.58 8.50
CA GLY A 71 1.25 -0.62 8.07
C GLY A 71 1.41 -0.83 6.57
N ILE A 72 0.65 -1.75 5.97
CA ILE A 72 0.66 -1.97 4.53
C ILE A 72 0.09 -0.76 3.81
N SER A 73 -1.02 -0.18 4.29
CA SER A 73 -1.58 1.05 3.70
C SER A 73 -0.57 2.19 3.64
N LEU A 74 0.15 2.43 4.74
CA LEU A 74 1.17 3.46 4.81
C LEU A 74 2.38 3.16 3.91
N HIS A 75 2.74 1.89 3.73
CA HIS A 75 3.77 1.47 2.77
C HIS A 75 3.36 1.81 1.33
N GLU A 76 2.14 1.47 0.93
CA GLU A 76 1.64 1.75 -0.42
C GLU A 76 1.45 3.26 -0.66
N ILE A 77 1.00 4.01 0.36
CA ILE A 77 1.00 5.48 0.31
C ILE A 77 2.43 6.01 0.11
N GLY A 78 3.43 5.41 0.75
CA GLY A 78 4.84 5.74 0.55
C GLY A 78 5.26 5.62 -0.91
N HIS A 79 4.85 4.56 -1.62
CA HIS A 79 5.08 4.44 -3.06
C HIS A 79 4.42 5.56 -3.88
N ASN A 80 3.20 5.96 -3.53
CA ASN A 80 2.55 7.11 -4.18
C ASN A 80 3.28 8.44 -3.93
N LEU A 81 3.98 8.56 -2.81
CA LEU A 81 4.83 9.70 -2.48
C LEU A 81 6.25 9.60 -3.09
N GLY A 82 6.50 8.57 -3.91
CA GLY A 82 7.78 8.37 -4.61
C GLY A 82 8.86 7.67 -3.76
N LEU A 83 8.49 7.06 -2.64
CA LEU A 83 9.43 6.27 -1.84
C LEU A 83 9.56 4.87 -2.42
N GLU A 84 10.81 4.42 -2.56
CA GLU A 84 11.12 3.08 -3.03
C GLU A 84 11.23 2.09 -1.85
N HIS A 85 11.36 0.81 -2.19
CA HIS A 85 11.61 -0.23 -1.20
C HIS A 85 12.92 0.02 -0.43
N CYS A 86 12.92 -0.31 0.86
CA CYS A 86 14.05 -0.15 1.77
C CYS A 86 14.59 -1.51 2.24
N GLY A 87 15.92 -1.65 2.34
CA GLY A 87 16.56 -2.79 3.00
C GLY A 87 16.59 -2.68 4.53
N ASN A 88 16.36 -1.48 5.09
CA ASN A 88 16.39 -1.24 6.53
C ASN A 88 15.19 -1.89 7.22
N GLN A 89 15.47 -2.80 8.17
CA GLN A 89 14.47 -3.60 8.87
C GLN A 89 13.48 -2.77 9.72
N GLY A 90 13.89 -1.58 10.16
CA GLY A 90 13.05 -0.66 10.95
C GLY A 90 12.28 0.36 10.10
N CYS A 91 12.41 0.33 8.78
CA CYS A 91 11.74 1.26 7.90
C CYS A 91 10.35 0.77 7.49
N LEU A 92 9.38 1.66 7.44
CA LEU A 92 8.03 1.43 6.92
C LEU A 92 8.08 0.91 5.47
N MET A 93 9.01 1.42 4.66
CA MET A 93 9.21 1.00 3.27
C MET A 93 9.98 -0.33 3.12
N LYS A 94 10.16 -1.10 4.21
CA LYS A 94 10.89 -2.38 4.18
C LYS A 94 10.34 -3.34 3.12
N ALA A 95 11.24 -3.91 2.31
CA ALA A 95 10.94 -5.04 1.43
C ALA A 95 11.51 -6.38 1.95
N PRO A 96 10.81 -7.51 1.75
CA PRO A 96 9.44 -7.62 1.25
C PRO A 96 8.42 -7.08 2.27
N CYS A 97 7.41 -6.36 1.78
CA CYS A 97 6.29 -5.86 2.59
C CYS A 97 5.38 -7.03 2.97
N LYS A 98 5.38 -7.44 4.24
CA LYS A 98 4.59 -8.56 4.75
C LYS A 98 3.80 -8.13 6.00
N PRO A 99 2.57 -8.63 6.24
CA PRO A 99 1.77 -8.26 7.41
C PRO A 99 2.53 -8.35 8.74
N LYS A 100 3.34 -9.40 8.90
CA LYS A 100 4.14 -9.64 10.12
C LYS A 100 5.12 -8.52 10.47
N ASN A 101 5.52 -7.70 9.50
CA ASN A 101 6.41 -6.56 9.75
C ASN A 101 5.73 -5.50 10.63
N PHE A 102 4.40 -5.51 10.68
CA PHE A 102 3.60 -4.45 11.29
C PHE A 102 2.84 -4.90 12.54
N TYR A 103 2.92 -6.17 12.95
CA TYR A 103 2.15 -6.71 14.08
C TYR A 103 2.41 -6.01 15.43
N ASN A 104 3.54 -5.29 15.55
CA ASN A 104 3.88 -4.52 16.75
C ASN A 104 3.42 -3.05 16.68
N GLY A 105 2.73 -2.64 15.60
CA GLY A 105 2.19 -1.28 15.46
C GLY A 105 3.23 -0.17 15.27
N VAL A 106 4.45 -0.49 14.82
CA VAL A 106 5.53 0.50 14.62
C VAL A 106 5.63 0.87 13.15
N TYR A 107 5.37 2.14 12.83
CA TYR A 107 5.41 2.68 11.46
C TYR A 107 6.38 3.85 11.40
N ARG A 108 7.65 3.61 11.03
CA ARG A 108 8.68 4.66 11.02
C ARG A 108 9.45 4.64 9.72
N LEU A 109 9.71 5.80 9.13
CA LEU A 109 10.65 5.92 8.01
C LEU A 109 12.09 5.96 8.55
N CYS A 110 13.03 5.40 7.79
CA CYS A 110 14.46 5.63 8.04
C CYS A 110 14.79 7.11 7.80
N GLU A 111 15.99 7.53 8.18
CA GLU A 111 16.41 8.92 7.98
C GLU A 111 16.43 9.32 6.50
N GLU A 112 16.83 8.41 5.61
CA GLU A 112 16.88 8.64 4.16
C GLU A 112 15.49 8.94 3.59
N HIS A 113 14.51 8.06 3.83
CA HIS A 113 13.14 8.29 3.35
C HIS A 113 12.47 9.51 4.02
N ARG A 114 12.82 9.84 5.28
CA ARG A 114 12.36 11.10 5.91
C ARG A 114 12.89 12.31 5.18
N LYS A 115 14.18 12.33 4.86
CA LYS A 115 14.81 13.42 4.09
C LYS A 115 14.21 13.53 2.69
N GLN A 116 13.94 12.41 2.03
CA GLN A 116 13.31 12.39 0.71
C GLN A 116 11.94 13.08 0.72
N LEU A 117 11.05 12.72 1.65
CA LEU A 117 9.73 13.35 1.77
C LEU A 117 9.82 14.87 2.03
N ILE A 118 10.72 15.30 2.92
CA ILE A 118 10.91 16.72 3.21
C ILE A 118 11.44 17.48 1.98
N SER A 119 12.33 16.86 1.20
CA SER A 119 12.88 17.48 0.00
C SER A 119 11.87 17.60 -1.15
N SER A 120 10.90 16.69 -1.23
CA SER A 120 9.83 16.73 -2.24
C SER A 120 8.77 17.82 -1.97
N ASP A 121 8.69 18.33 -0.75
CA ASP A 121 7.80 19.45 -0.38
C ASP A 121 8.39 20.83 -0.72
N VAL A 122 9.65 20.89 -1.17
CA VAL A 122 10.26 22.14 -1.66
C VAL A 122 9.78 22.36 -3.10
N PRO A 123 9.08 23.46 -3.41
CA PRO A 123 8.70 23.76 -4.79
C PRO A 123 9.98 23.83 -5.61
N GLN A 124 10.12 22.94 -6.60
CA GLN A 124 11.11 23.16 -7.64
C GLN A 124 10.77 24.50 -8.28
N LYS A 125 11.60 25.52 -8.02
CA LYS A 125 11.53 26.80 -8.72
C LYS A 125 11.57 26.47 -10.21
N ARG A 126 10.44 26.69 -10.89
CA ARG A 126 10.38 26.81 -12.34
C ARG A 126 11.11 28.08 -12.76
#